data_AF-B9TC75-F1
#
_entry.id   AF-B9TC75-F1
#
_cell.length_a   1.000
_cell.length_b   1.000
_cell.length_c   1.000
_cell.angle_alpha   90.00
_cell.angle_beta   90.00
_cell.angle_gamma   90.00
#
_symmetry.space_group_name_H-M   'P 1'
#
loop_
_entity.id
_entity.type
_entity.pdbx_description
1 polymer ?
#
loop_
_entity_poly.entity_id
_entity_poly.type
_entity_poly.pdbx_seq_one_letter_code
_entity_poly.pdbx_strand_id
1 'polypeptide(L)'
;MYLDMRPPSQAAALMILRDYVRRWKRLPRLIVVDGGAEFKSGAFGHFCDAFGIDVRYRATQKPRGGAPIESLFGVSEHELIDGLEGNSIQLKLARQISPTQLPNERRRWKFESLYAAFESYLFETRPTVVHARLGITPLEYERIRLQETGEREHLTVSFDENLLLMTSSYPPHHYHKVHPHRGIWETGGYYWHPDMSALGGSMLEVRVEEWCANVIYVNTGKKWLTAIKRVVEPYLGRQRYEVAQAQRATDRFNQLAAQRGRKTTEHARRLVESSDPIIFDKKIAQQRQVIGAWYGALNMTVARPVPRELVMAFETPSVLEQLRESTSCQTINGMNPMNKLDFSRLAREISPEDRLRYSRLTREQALALSPKEKIRYFFSLQVKHAKLTLVEKRIERCLGPFSEERIIALIGPTGAGKTSFSEYFLGAKLISEDVGLIPFIMVKVPALGPRAVSWSGVYRSILKAGHEPLIEKKRASFVKDGRLQTVQASSKASLLSLRTAIENMLENRGTVLLALDEALHLLRSGDPVVVMDSVKSMADAASCQLLLIGSYDLLELVTSYGQVVRRGGLVYFDRYRSKVMNEKGEPVRNEKDIEDFGAAIQKLQRRWPCESHPNFYAAREILLDATLGIFVEE
;
A
#
# COMPACT_ATOMS: atom_id res chain seq x y z
N MET A 1 0.87 4.99 -21.96
CA MET A 1 2.06 5.57 -22.60
C MET A 1 2.43 6.86 -21.90
N TYR A 2 3.71 7.06 -21.61
CA TYR A 2 4.27 8.32 -21.15
C TYR A 2 5.57 8.59 -21.91
N LEU A 3 5.60 9.66 -22.68
CA LEU A 3 6.76 10.19 -23.38
C LEU A 3 7.30 11.44 -22.65
N ASP A 4 8.61 11.49 -22.46
CA ASP A 4 9.32 12.62 -21.85
C ASP A 4 10.70 12.77 -22.50
N MET A 5 11.28 13.97 -22.40
CA MET A 5 12.66 14.28 -22.82
C MET A 5 13.69 14.06 -21.70
N ARG A 6 13.24 13.62 -20.51
CA ARG A 6 14.08 13.31 -19.36
C ARG A 6 14.60 11.86 -19.43
N PRO A 7 15.76 11.57 -18.81
CA PRO A 7 16.22 10.19 -18.63
C PRO A 7 15.18 9.33 -17.87
N PRO A 8 15.26 7.99 -18.02
CA PRO A 8 14.47 7.06 -17.22
C PRO A 8 14.58 7.36 -15.72
N SER A 9 13.45 7.32 -15.03
CA SER A 9 13.37 7.67 -13.61
C SER A 9 12.15 7.04 -12.96
N GLN A 10 12.13 6.98 -11.63
CA GLN A 10 10.95 6.54 -10.88
C GLN A 10 9.69 7.37 -11.22
N ALA A 11 9.85 8.66 -11.50
CA ALA A 11 8.76 9.53 -11.90
C ALA A 11 8.17 9.09 -13.25
N ALA A 12 9.02 8.76 -14.23
CA ALA A 12 8.56 8.26 -15.52
C ALA A 12 7.79 6.94 -15.38
N ALA A 13 8.29 6.00 -14.58
CA ALA A 13 7.61 4.73 -14.32
C ALA A 13 6.22 4.93 -13.68
N LEU A 14 6.12 5.82 -12.68
CA LEU A 14 4.85 6.16 -12.05
C LEU A 14 3.90 6.92 -12.98
N MET A 15 4.39 7.75 -13.89
CA MET A 15 3.56 8.42 -14.90
C MET A 15 2.99 7.44 -15.93
N ILE A 16 3.72 6.38 -16.29
CA ILE A 16 3.20 5.30 -17.14
C ILE A 16 2.00 4.64 -16.44
N LEU A 17 2.12 4.37 -15.13
CA LEU A 17 1.05 3.77 -14.34
C LEU A 17 -0.14 4.74 -14.16
N ARG A 18 0.12 6.03 -14.00
CA ARG A 18 -0.90 7.08 -13.99
C ARG A 18 -1.70 7.09 -15.30
N ASP A 19 -1.02 7.06 -16.46
CA ASP A 19 -1.69 6.99 -17.77
C ASP A 19 -2.43 5.66 -17.97
N TYR A 20 -1.90 4.57 -17.42
CA TYR A 20 -2.56 3.27 -17.48
C TYR A 20 -3.93 3.31 -16.81
N VAL A 21 -4.01 3.85 -15.59
CA VAL A 21 -5.30 4.02 -14.91
C VAL A 21 -6.21 5.01 -15.64
N ARG A 22 -5.65 6.09 -16.20
CA ARG A 22 -6.44 7.06 -16.99
C ARG A 22 -7.19 6.38 -18.14
N ARG A 23 -6.50 5.52 -18.91
CA ARG A 23 -7.03 4.86 -20.10
C ARG A 23 -7.98 3.72 -19.79
N TRP A 24 -7.63 2.87 -18.83
CA TRP A 24 -8.32 1.59 -18.61
C TRP A 24 -9.07 1.50 -17.28
N LYS A 25 -9.00 2.54 -16.43
CA LYS A 25 -9.64 2.58 -15.10
C LYS A 25 -9.31 1.37 -14.23
N ARG A 26 -8.14 0.78 -14.47
CA ARG A 26 -7.66 -0.43 -13.80
C ARG A 26 -6.15 -0.42 -13.68
N LEU A 27 -5.60 -1.29 -12.85
CA LEU A 27 -4.16 -1.57 -12.79
C LEU A 27 -3.87 -3.03 -13.16
N PRO A 28 -2.67 -3.33 -13.69
CA PRO A 28 -2.25 -4.71 -13.91
C PRO A 28 -2.01 -5.42 -12.58
N ARG A 29 -2.37 -6.70 -12.49
CA ARG A 29 -2.06 -7.56 -11.32
C ARG A 29 -0.58 -7.94 -11.26
N LEU A 30 0.09 -8.01 -12.40
CA LEU A 30 1.49 -8.39 -12.55
C LEU A 30 2.18 -7.44 -13.51
N ILE A 31 3.32 -6.89 -13.10
CA ILE A 31 4.25 -6.18 -13.98
C ILE A 31 5.56 -6.94 -13.99
N VAL A 32 6.02 -7.29 -15.19
CA VAL A 32 7.35 -7.85 -15.40
C VAL A 32 8.27 -6.70 -15.80
N VAL A 33 9.26 -6.41 -14.97
CA VAL A 33 10.23 -5.33 -15.16
C VAL A 33 11.64 -5.87 -15.34
N ASP A 34 12.51 -5.07 -15.91
CA ASP A 34 13.94 -5.35 -15.95
C ASP A 34 14.65 -4.91 -14.66
N GLY A 35 15.97 -5.03 -14.65
CA GLY A 35 16.80 -4.70 -13.50
C GLY A 35 17.04 -3.20 -13.27
N GLY A 36 16.36 -2.31 -13.99
CA GLY A 36 16.53 -0.85 -13.93
C GLY A 36 16.37 -0.26 -12.52
N ALA A 37 17.07 0.85 -12.26
CA ALA A 37 17.10 1.49 -10.94
C ALA A 37 15.75 2.17 -10.60
N GLU A 38 15.04 2.65 -11.63
CA GLU A 38 13.71 3.24 -11.54
C GLU A 38 12.67 2.26 -10.98
N PHE A 39 12.76 0.97 -11.32
CA PHE A 39 11.85 -0.07 -10.84
C PHE A 39 12.20 -0.56 -9.44
N LYS A 40 13.47 -0.38 -9.03
CA LYS A 40 13.94 -0.66 -7.66
C LYS A 40 13.76 0.52 -6.71
N SER A 41 13.17 1.61 -7.18
CA SER A 41 12.93 2.80 -6.36
C SER A 41 11.86 2.53 -5.30
N GLY A 42 11.99 3.18 -4.15
CA GLY A 42 10.99 3.07 -3.08
C GLY A 42 9.59 3.53 -3.53
N ALA A 43 9.49 4.54 -4.41
CA ALA A 43 8.18 5.05 -4.83
C ALA A 43 7.45 4.07 -5.72
N PHE A 44 8.16 3.46 -6.68
CA PHE A 44 7.60 2.42 -7.55
C PHE A 44 7.20 1.19 -6.72
N GLY A 45 8.08 0.71 -5.83
CA GLY A 45 7.77 -0.40 -4.92
C GLY A 45 6.53 -0.13 -4.07
N HIS A 46 6.48 1.02 -3.38
CA HIS A 46 5.33 1.38 -2.56
C HIS A 46 4.04 1.56 -3.37
N PHE A 47 4.10 2.05 -4.62
CA PHE A 47 2.93 2.10 -5.49
C PHE A 47 2.43 0.69 -5.81
N CYS A 48 3.31 -0.19 -6.26
CA CYS A 48 2.96 -1.56 -6.59
C CYS A 48 2.40 -2.31 -5.38
N ASP A 49 3.05 -2.19 -4.22
CA ASP A 49 2.59 -2.81 -2.98
C ASP A 49 1.21 -2.30 -2.56
N ALA A 50 0.97 -0.98 -2.64
CA ALA A 50 -0.29 -0.37 -2.26
C ALA A 50 -1.48 -0.79 -3.14
N PHE A 51 -1.23 -1.09 -4.42
CA PHE A 51 -2.24 -1.53 -5.36
C PHE A 51 -2.22 -3.05 -5.62
N GLY A 52 -1.47 -3.83 -4.82
CA GLY A 52 -1.42 -5.29 -4.95
C GLY A 52 -0.86 -5.77 -6.30
N ILE A 53 0.05 -5.00 -6.88
CA ILE A 53 0.71 -5.32 -8.15
C ILE A 53 1.94 -6.18 -7.88
N ASP A 54 1.93 -7.42 -8.34
CA ASP A 54 3.10 -8.27 -8.32
C ASP A 54 4.17 -7.70 -9.26
N VAL A 55 5.37 -7.42 -8.74
CA VAL A 55 6.51 -7.00 -9.56
C VAL A 55 7.46 -8.18 -9.71
N ARG A 56 7.65 -8.66 -10.94
CA ARG A 56 8.64 -9.70 -11.25
C ARG A 56 9.82 -9.11 -11.99
N TYR A 57 11.00 -9.25 -11.37
CA TYR A 57 12.26 -8.92 -12.00
C TYR A 57 12.72 -10.07 -12.88
N ARG A 58 13.14 -9.74 -14.10
CA ARG A 58 13.77 -10.73 -15.00
C ARG A 58 15.09 -11.23 -14.40
N ALA A 59 15.32 -12.53 -14.45
CA ALA A 59 16.56 -13.15 -13.95
C ALA A 59 17.76 -12.77 -14.84
N THR A 60 18.81 -12.22 -14.23
CA THR A 60 20.01 -11.71 -14.93
C THR A 60 20.75 -12.77 -15.76
N GLN A 61 20.53 -14.07 -15.50
CA GLN A 61 21.28 -15.19 -16.10
C GLN A 61 20.50 -16.02 -17.15
N LYS A 62 19.31 -15.60 -17.61
CA LYS A 62 18.58 -16.27 -18.71
C LYS A 62 18.36 -15.32 -19.90
N PRO A 63 19.32 -15.24 -20.85
CA PRO A 63 19.27 -14.32 -22.01
C PRO A 63 18.01 -14.48 -22.89
N ARG A 64 17.40 -15.69 -22.91
CA ARG A 64 16.27 -16.00 -23.81
C ARG A 64 14.91 -15.52 -23.31
N GLY A 65 14.79 -15.05 -22.05
CA GLY A 65 13.53 -14.57 -21.48
C GLY A 65 13.14 -13.14 -21.87
N GLY A 66 14.08 -12.38 -22.46
CA GLY A 66 13.85 -11.00 -22.94
C GLY A 66 13.30 -10.91 -24.36
N ALA A 67 13.43 -11.98 -25.15
CA ALA A 67 13.17 -11.99 -26.59
C ALA A 67 11.79 -11.44 -27.01
N PRO A 68 10.66 -11.66 -26.32
CA PRO A 68 9.38 -11.08 -26.73
C PRO A 68 9.28 -9.56 -26.54
N ILE A 69 9.88 -9.02 -25.47
CA ILE A 69 9.87 -7.58 -25.17
C ILE A 69 10.97 -6.86 -25.96
N GLU A 70 12.15 -7.47 -26.08
CA GLU A 70 13.22 -7.00 -26.98
C GLU A 70 12.78 -7.05 -28.44
N SER A 71 11.94 -8.02 -28.83
CA SER A 71 11.25 -8.03 -30.12
C SER A 71 10.21 -6.93 -30.22
N LEU A 72 9.44 -6.60 -29.16
CA LEU A 72 8.46 -5.51 -29.23
C LEU A 72 9.12 -4.13 -29.34
N PHE A 73 10.19 -3.89 -28.57
CA PHE A 73 10.97 -2.65 -28.66
C PHE A 73 11.73 -2.55 -29.98
N GLY A 74 12.38 -3.64 -30.43
CA GLY A 74 13.05 -3.68 -31.74
C GLY A 74 12.06 -3.52 -32.90
N VAL A 75 10.86 -4.09 -32.80
CA VAL A 75 9.79 -3.87 -33.80
C VAL A 75 9.31 -2.42 -33.79
N SER A 76 9.14 -1.80 -32.62
CA SER A 76 8.74 -0.38 -32.55
C SER A 76 9.84 0.55 -33.09
N GLU A 77 11.11 0.21 -32.85
CA GLU A 77 12.26 0.91 -33.43
C GLU A 77 12.25 0.80 -34.96
N HIS A 78 12.09 -0.40 -35.51
CA HIS A 78 12.15 -0.64 -36.95
C HIS A 78 10.90 -0.24 -37.74
N GLU A 79 9.70 -0.38 -37.17
CA GLU A 79 8.45 -0.07 -37.89
C GLU A 79 8.06 1.41 -37.78
N LEU A 80 8.40 2.07 -36.67
CA LEU A 80 8.05 3.48 -36.46
C LEU A 80 9.29 4.37 -36.53
N ILE A 81 10.26 4.18 -35.62
CA ILE A 81 11.37 5.15 -35.42
C ILE A 81 12.28 5.25 -36.65
N ASP A 82 12.60 4.13 -37.30
CA ASP A 82 13.39 4.09 -38.53
C ASP A 82 12.71 4.88 -39.67
N GLY A 83 11.38 4.88 -39.70
CA GLY A 83 10.58 5.63 -40.67
C GLY A 83 10.44 7.13 -40.36
N LEU A 84 10.77 7.57 -39.15
CA LEU A 84 10.69 8.99 -38.78
C LEU A 84 11.84 9.78 -39.41
N GLU A 85 11.49 10.76 -40.24
CA GLU A 85 12.46 11.68 -40.82
C GLU A 85 13.24 12.44 -39.74
N GLY A 86 14.57 12.46 -39.87
CA GLY A 86 15.46 13.13 -38.90
C GLY A 86 15.80 12.26 -37.67
N ASN A 87 15.59 10.95 -37.71
CA ASN A 87 16.07 10.05 -36.66
C ASN A 87 17.61 9.98 -36.61
N SER A 88 18.16 9.75 -35.42
CA SER A 88 19.61 9.72 -35.18
C SER A 88 20.27 8.37 -35.44
N ILE A 89 19.53 7.36 -35.89
CA ILE A 89 20.04 5.99 -36.09
C ILE A 89 21.14 5.99 -37.15
N GLN A 90 20.97 6.83 -38.18
CA GLN A 90 21.95 7.03 -39.24
C GLN A 90 23.29 7.59 -38.71
N LEU A 91 23.32 8.31 -37.58
CA LEU A 91 24.58 8.84 -37.01
C LEU A 91 25.56 7.75 -36.52
N LYS A 92 25.14 6.48 -36.41
CA LYS A 92 26.07 5.36 -36.17
C LYS A 92 27.14 5.25 -37.27
N LEU A 93 26.83 5.68 -38.50
CA LEU A 93 27.74 5.77 -39.63
C LEU A 93 27.97 7.25 -40.05
N ALA A 94 28.09 8.17 -39.09
CA ALA A 94 28.18 9.62 -39.33
C ALA A 94 29.26 10.05 -40.35
N ARG A 95 30.31 9.25 -40.55
CA ARG A 95 31.38 9.54 -41.54
C ARG A 95 30.96 9.30 -43.00
N GLN A 96 29.83 8.66 -43.25
CA GLN A 96 29.35 8.27 -44.59
C GLN A 96 28.11 9.07 -45.04
N ILE A 97 27.63 10.03 -44.22
CA ILE A 97 26.38 10.76 -44.47
C ILE A 97 26.69 12.15 -45.00
N SER A 98 25.98 12.57 -46.04
CA SER A 98 26.12 13.91 -46.59
C SER A 98 25.54 14.97 -45.64
N PRO A 99 26.09 16.21 -45.60
CA PRO A 99 25.61 17.27 -44.70
C PRO A 99 24.10 17.53 -44.78
N THR A 100 23.50 17.44 -45.96
CA THR A 100 22.05 17.63 -46.21
C THR A 100 21.18 16.46 -45.73
N GLN A 101 21.81 15.30 -45.49
CA GLN A 101 21.16 14.11 -44.93
C GLN A 101 21.37 13.99 -43.42
N LEU A 102 22.06 14.95 -42.79
CA LEU A 102 22.23 14.94 -41.35
C LEU A 102 20.88 15.04 -40.64
N PRO A 103 20.63 14.21 -39.61
CA PRO A 103 19.37 14.24 -38.86
C PRO A 103 19.02 15.60 -38.28
N ASN A 104 20.02 16.45 -37.99
CA ASN A 104 19.82 17.80 -37.46
C ASN A 104 19.12 18.73 -38.46
N GLU A 105 19.40 18.58 -39.75
CA GLU A 105 18.80 19.39 -40.83
C GLU A 105 17.40 18.89 -41.23
N ARG A 106 17.06 17.66 -40.83
CA ARG A 106 15.80 16.98 -41.16
C ARG A 106 14.84 16.84 -39.97
N ARG A 107 15.06 17.59 -38.89
CA ARG A 107 14.19 17.58 -37.70
C ARG A 107 12.83 18.19 -38.02
N ARG A 108 11.83 17.34 -38.31
CA ARG A 108 10.45 17.78 -38.59
C ARG A 108 9.46 17.50 -37.46
N TRP A 109 9.78 16.57 -36.57
CA TRP A 109 8.85 16.11 -35.54
C TRP A 109 8.83 17.03 -34.31
N LYS A 110 7.63 17.54 -33.98
CA LYS A 110 7.33 18.18 -32.70
C LYS A 110 6.86 17.14 -31.68
N PHE A 111 6.86 17.49 -30.39
CA PHE A 111 6.49 16.56 -29.32
C PHE A 111 5.08 16.01 -29.50
N GLU A 112 4.12 16.87 -29.85
CA GLU A 112 2.71 16.55 -30.03
C GLU A 112 2.51 15.58 -31.19
N SER A 113 3.12 15.86 -32.35
CA SER A 113 3.05 14.99 -33.53
C SER A 113 3.74 13.66 -33.29
N LEU A 114 4.86 13.66 -32.56
CA LEU A 114 5.56 12.43 -32.19
C LEU A 114 4.74 11.59 -31.22
N TYR A 115 4.16 12.22 -30.19
CA TYR A 115 3.28 11.53 -29.24
C TYR A 115 2.07 10.93 -29.96
N ALA A 116 1.41 11.68 -30.83
CA ALA A 116 0.28 11.20 -31.63
C ALA A 116 0.67 10.02 -32.54
N ALA A 117 1.85 10.07 -33.16
CA ALA A 117 2.36 8.96 -33.97
C ALA A 117 2.60 7.69 -33.15
N PHE A 118 3.20 7.81 -31.96
CA PHE A 118 3.35 6.68 -31.04
C PHE A 118 2.00 6.16 -30.53
N GLU A 119 1.05 7.06 -30.23
CA GLU A 119 -0.29 6.69 -29.75
C GLU A 119 -1.06 5.89 -30.81
N SER A 120 -1.13 6.40 -32.04
CA SER A 120 -1.78 5.70 -33.15
C SER A 120 -1.06 4.39 -33.49
N TYR A 121 0.28 4.39 -33.49
CA TYR A 121 1.04 3.17 -33.73
C TYR A 121 0.76 2.09 -32.66
N LEU A 122 0.89 2.43 -31.37
CA LEU A 122 0.78 1.45 -30.28
C LEU A 122 -0.64 0.94 -30.05
N PHE A 123 -1.66 1.78 -30.24
CA PHE A 123 -3.04 1.46 -29.84
C PHE A 123 -4.01 1.25 -31.01
N GLU A 124 -3.69 1.69 -32.23
CA GLU A 124 -4.58 1.55 -33.39
C GLU A 124 -3.95 0.65 -34.46
N THR A 125 -2.71 0.95 -34.87
CA THR A 125 -2.06 0.24 -35.98
C THR A 125 -1.53 -1.11 -35.54
N ARG A 126 -0.66 -1.17 -34.52
CA ARG A 126 0.03 -2.40 -34.14
C ARG A 126 -0.90 -3.54 -33.70
N PRO A 127 -1.99 -3.29 -32.93
CA PRO A 127 -2.91 -4.36 -32.53
C PRO A 127 -3.68 -5.01 -33.69
N THR A 128 -3.72 -4.38 -34.88
CA THR A 128 -4.40 -4.88 -36.09
C THR A 128 -3.45 -5.56 -37.09
N VAL A 129 -2.14 -5.47 -36.89
CA VAL A 129 -1.14 -6.12 -37.77
C VAL A 129 -0.95 -7.58 -37.37
N VAL A 130 -1.04 -8.49 -38.35
CA VAL A 130 -0.84 -9.93 -38.16
C VAL A 130 0.57 -10.21 -37.63
N HIS A 131 0.67 -10.95 -36.53
CA HIS A 131 1.96 -11.29 -35.96
C HIS A 131 2.62 -12.45 -36.73
N ALA A 132 3.79 -12.20 -37.34
CA ALA A 132 4.49 -13.13 -38.24
C ALA A 132 4.63 -14.58 -37.74
N ARG A 133 4.83 -14.78 -36.42
CA ARG A 133 4.95 -16.12 -35.81
C ARG A 133 3.63 -16.77 -35.41
N LEU A 134 2.62 -15.97 -35.06
CA LEU A 134 1.34 -16.48 -34.53
C LEU A 134 0.27 -16.59 -35.63
N GLY A 135 0.48 -15.92 -36.77
CA GLY A 135 -0.45 -15.93 -37.89
C GLY A 135 -1.76 -15.18 -37.64
N ILE A 136 -1.94 -14.58 -36.46
CA ILE A 136 -3.13 -13.82 -36.07
C ILE A 136 -2.76 -12.46 -35.47
N THR A 137 -3.71 -11.53 -35.43
CA THR A 137 -3.49 -10.19 -34.85
C THR A 137 -3.50 -10.23 -33.32
N PRO A 138 -2.83 -9.30 -32.63
CA PRO A 138 -2.91 -9.18 -31.16
C PRO A 138 -4.34 -9.05 -30.63
N LEU A 139 -5.22 -8.30 -31.31
CA LEU A 139 -6.64 -8.15 -30.92
C LEU A 139 -7.40 -9.48 -31.03
N GLU A 140 -7.22 -10.21 -32.13
CA GLU A 140 -7.84 -11.53 -32.30
C GLU A 140 -7.30 -12.53 -31.27
N TYR A 141 -5.99 -12.51 -31.01
CA TYR A 141 -5.36 -13.34 -29.99
C TYR A 141 -5.94 -13.04 -28.60
N GLU A 142 -6.06 -11.77 -28.23
CA GLU A 142 -6.67 -11.34 -26.97
C GLU A 142 -8.14 -11.81 -26.88
N ARG A 143 -8.93 -11.65 -27.95
CA ARG A 143 -10.33 -12.11 -27.99
C ARG A 143 -10.45 -13.62 -27.82
N ILE A 144 -9.64 -14.41 -28.53
CA ILE A 144 -9.63 -15.88 -28.40
C ILE A 144 -9.24 -16.26 -26.96
N ARG A 145 -8.18 -15.64 -26.41
CA ARG A 145 -7.75 -15.93 -25.04
C ARG A 145 -8.78 -15.54 -23.99
N LEU A 146 -9.50 -14.44 -24.17
CA LEU A 146 -10.60 -14.04 -23.29
C LEU A 146 -11.75 -15.06 -23.35
N GLN A 147 -12.08 -15.57 -24.54
CA GLN A 147 -13.09 -16.63 -24.69
C GLN A 147 -12.65 -17.96 -24.05
N GLU A 148 -11.38 -18.34 -24.19
CA GLU A 148 -10.83 -19.58 -23.63
C GLU A 148 -10.65 -19.53 -22.11
N THR A 149 -10.21 -18.38 -21.58
CA THR A 149 -9.78 -18.25 -20.17
C THR A 149 -10.74 -17.45 -19.30
N GLY A 150 -11.79 -16.88 -19.89
CA GLY A 150 -12.73 -15.98 -19.21
C GLY A 150 -12.17 -14.58 -18.98
N GLU A 151 -13.03 -13.66 -18.57
CA GLU A 151 -12.61 -12.34 -18.11
C GLU A 151 -11.96 -12.45 -16.73
N ARG A 152 -10.83 -11.75 -16.54
CA ARG A 152 -10.19 -11.64 -15.23
C ARG A 152 -10.62 -10.36 -14.58
N GLU A 153 -11.02 -10.44 -13.31
CA GLU A 153 -11.25 -9.24 -12.52
C GLU A 153 -9.92 -8.49 -12.35
N HIS A 154 -9.91 -7.24 -12.82
CA HIS A 154 -8.81 -6.32 -12.60
C HIS A 154 -9.18 -5.39 -11.45
N LEU A 155 -8.17 -4.99 -10.66
CA LEU A 155 -8.36 -3.93 -9.68
C LEU A 155 -8.82 -2.67 -10.41
N THR A 156 -10.08 -2.31 -10.20
CA THR A 156 -10.64 -1.06 -10.73
C THR A 156 -10.11 0.07 -9.88
N VAL A 157 -9.49 1.06 -10.51
CA VAL A 157 -8.89 2.20 -9.83
C VAL A 157 -9.46 3.46 -10.43
N SER A 158 -10.07 4.27 -9.58
CA SER A 158 -10.50 5.61 -9.92
C SER A 158 -9.29 6.49 -10.19
N PHE A 159 -9.40 7.35 -11.20
CA PHE A 159 -8.41 8.41 -11.41
C PHE A 159 -8.69 9.53 -10.41
N ASP A 160 -8.29 9.32 -9.16
CA ASP A 160 -8.59 10.20 -8.02
C ASP A 160 -7.33 10.75 -7.36
N GLU A 161 -7.54 11.52 -6.30
CA GLU A 161 -6.49 12.16 -5.51
C GLU A 161 -5.49 11.18 -4.90
N ASN A 162 -5.94 9.99 -4.52
CA ASN A 162 -5.07 8.97 -3.95
C ASN A 162 -4.17 8.40 -5.04
N LEU A 163 -4.69 8.17 -6.25
CA LEU A 163 -3.86 7.80 -7.38
C LEU A 163 -2.81 8.88 -7.67
N LEU A 164 -3.19 10.16 -7.68
CA LEU A 164 -2.27 11.27 -7.94
C LEU A 164 -1.15 11.33 -6.89
N LEU A 165 -1.49 11.24 -5.60
CA LEU A 165 -0.54 11.12 -4.50
C LEU A 165 0.34 9.87 -4.64
N MET A 166 -0.24 8.73 -4.99
CA MET A 166 0.49 7.48 -5.08
C MET A 166 1.46 7.43 -6.26
N THR A 167 1.13 8.15 -7.33
CA THR A 167 1.99 8.30 -8.51
C THR A 167 2.93 9.50 -8.43
N SER A 168 2.98 10.21 -7.30
CA SER A 168 4.01 11.23 -7.02
C SER A 168 5.32 10.57 -6.58
N SER A 169 6.45 11.17 -6.95
CA SER A 169 7.77 10.55 -6.73
C SER A 169 8.35 10.90 -5.37
N TYR A 170 9.41 10.19 -4.95
CA TYR A 170 10.21 10.61 -3.81
C TYR A 170 11.26 11.68 -4.22
N PRO A 171 11.57 12.64 -3.33
CA PRO A 171 12.81 13.39 -3.42
C PRO A 171 14.04 12.49 -3.21
N PRO A 172 15.26 12.97 -3.53
CA PRO A 172 16.48 12.20 -3.31
C PRO A 172 16.61 11.67 -1.87
N HIS A 173 16.11 12.43 -0.89
CA HIS A 173 15.94 11.98 0.48
C HIS A 173 14.45 11.81 0.76
N HIS A 174 14.02 10.62 1.17
CA HIS A 174 12.59 10.37 1.36
C HIS A 174 12.04 11.07 2.61
N TYR A 175 12.89 11.32 3.61
CA TYR A 175 12.49 11.90 4.90
C TYR A 175 13.15 13.26 5.12
N HIS A 176 12.35 14.25 5.50
CA HIS A 176 12.78 15.62 5.75
C HIS A 176 12.49 16.04 7.18
N LYS A 177 13.41 16.83 7.76
CA LYS A 177 13.21 17.42 9.07
C LYS A 177 12.24 18.61 8.98
N VAL A 178 11.23 18.62 9.85
CA VAL A 178 10.29 19.75 9.96
C VAL A 178 10.93 20.88 10.76
N HIS A 179 11.08 22.05 10.15
CA HIS A 179 11.45 23.26 10.87
C HIS A 179 10.21 23.87 11.54
N PRO A 180 10.20 24.11 12.87
CA PRO A 180 9.00 24.51 13.62
C PRO A 180 8.24 25.71 13.06
N HIS A 181 8.97 26.74 12.61
CA HIS A 181 8.38 27.98 12.08
C HIS A 181 8.43 28.15 10.57
N ARG A 182 9.11 27.26 9.83
CA ARG A 182 9.33 27.40 8.38
C ARG A 182 8.74 26.25 7.58
N GLY A 183 8.68 25.06 8.18
CA GLY A 183 8.21 23.82 7.56
C GLY A 183 9.36 23.00 6.98
N ILE A 184 9.13 22.35 5.86
CA ILE A 184 10.08 21.42 5.25
C ILE A 184 10.84 22.11 4.10
N TRP A 185 12.16 22.00 4.09
CA TRP A 185 12.97 22.42 2.95
C TRP A 185 13.05 21.31 1.90
N GLU A 186 12.62 21.61 0.67
CA GLU A 186 12.73 20.74 -0.51
C GLU A 186 12.77 21.62 -1.77
N THR A 187 13.28 21.14 -2.91
CA THR A 187 13.19 21.80 -4.23
C THR A 187 13.39 23.34 -4.17
N GLY A 188 14.47 23.77 -3.51
CA GLY A 188 14.90 25.17 -3.43
C GLY A 188 14.06 26.10 -2.54
N GLY A 189 13.17 25.59 -1.66
CA GLY A 189 12.37 26.45 -0.78
C GLY A 189 11.73 25.73 0.41
N TYR A 190 11.16 26.50 1.32
CA TYR A 190 10.38 25.95 2.44
C TYR A 190 8.91 25.74 2.05
N TYR A 191 8.36 24.59 2.41
CA TYR A 191 6.96 24.22 2.28
C TYR A 191 6.30 24.15 3.64
N TRP A 192 5.06 24.61 3.73
CA TRP A 192 4.33 24.74 4.97
C TRP A 192 2.91 24.17 4.86
N HIS A 193 2.44 23.63 5.98
CA HIS A 193 1.05 23.33 6.26
C HIS A 193 0.80 23.64 7.74
N PRO A 194 -0.37 24.18 8.15
CA PRO A 194 -0.65 24.54 9.55
C PRO A 194 -0.35 23.41 10.57
N ASP A 195 -0.75 22.18 10.23
CA ASP A 195 -0.50 20.98 11.06
C ASP A 195 0.98 20.64 11.29
N MET A 196 1.91 21.21 10.51
CA MET A 196 3.35 21.00 10.72
C MET A 196 3.89 21.72 11.94
N SER A 197 3.19 22.75 12.44
CA SER A 197 3.59 23.50 13.64
C SER A 197 3.78 22.59 14.85
N ALA A 198 2.89 21.61 15.04
CA ALA A 198 2.94 20.63 16.12
C ALA A 198 3.98 19.51 15.90
N LEU A 199 4.56 19.42 14.70
CA LEU A 199 5.47 18.35 14.27
C LEU A 199 6.92 18.83 14.16
N GLY A 200 7.23 20.03 14.61
CA GLY A 200 8.57 20.61 14.60
C GLY A 200 9.64 19.66 15.17
N GLY A 201 10.74 19.50 14.43
CA GLY A 201 11.85 18.62 14.78
C GLY A 201 11.73 17.18 14.28
N SER A 202 10.53 16.74 13.89
CA SER A 202 10.29 15.36 13.41
C SER A 202 10.85 15.15 12.00
N MET A 203 11.21 13.89 11.68
CA MET A 203 11.55 13.45 10.32
C MET A 203 10.29 12.87 9.67
N LEU A 204 9.76 13.55 8.65
CA LEU A 204 8.54 13.13 7.96
C LEU A 204 8.85 12.68 6.53
N GLU A 205 8.14 11.66 6.06
CA GLU A 205 8.25 11.21 4.67
C GLU A 205 7.61 12.24 3.74
N VAL A 206 8.29 12.53 2.64
CA VAL A 206 7.88 13.55 1.66
C VAL A 206 7.79 12.91 0.29
N ARG A 207 6.70 13.20 -0.42
CA ARG A 207 6.58 13.02 -1.87
C ARG A 207 6.39 14.36 -2.55
N VAL A 208 6.67 14.42 -3.83
CA VAL A 208 6.72 15.67 -4.59
C VAL A 208 5.90 15.54 -5.86
N GLU A 209 5.09 16.57 -6.14
CA GLU A 209 4.32 16.60 -7.37
C GLU A 209 5.22 16.96 -8.55
N GLU A 210 5.16 16.18 -9.64
CA GLU A 210 6.03 16.40 -10.80
C GLU A 210 5.58 17.61 -11.63
N TRP A 211 4.27 17.84 -11.68
CA TRP A 211 3.65 18.88 -12.49
C TRP A 211 3.49 20.23 -11.79
N CYS A 212 3.67 20.29 -10.47
CA CYS A 212 3.54 21.51 -9.70
C CYS A 212 4.68 21.64 -8.69
N ALA A 213 5.63 22.54 -8.95
CA ALA A 213 6.76 22.77 -8.06
C ALA A 213 6.34 23.34 -6.69
N ASN A 214 5.13 23.88 -6.57
CA ASN A 214 4.68 24.56 -5.35
C ASN A 214 4.04 23.60 -4.35
N VAL A 215 3.87 22.33 -4.72
CA VAL A 215 3.18 21.34 -3.91
C VAL A 215 4.10 20.16 -3.60
N ILE A 216 4.14 19.80 -2.32
CA ILE A 216 4.66 18.51 -1.85
C ILE A 216 3.60 17.83 -1.00
N TYR A 217 3.70 16.51 -0.89
CA TYR A 217 2.86 15.71 -0.01
C TYR A 217 3.69 15.20 1.16
N VAL A 218 3.22 15.42 2.38
CA VAL A 218 3.97 15.09 3.59
C VAL A 218 3.18 14.12 4.44
N ASN A 219 3.78 12.96 4.71
CA ASN A 219 3.19 11.94 5.55
C ASN A 219 3.50 12.25 7.02
N THR A 220 2.44 12.47 7.81
CA THR A 220 2.55 12.71 9.26
C THR A 220 2.51 11.43 10.09
N GLY A 221 2.37 10.27 9.45
CA GLY A 221 2.09 8.97 10.09
C GLY A 221 0.60 8.70 10.29
N LYS A 222 -0.22 9.75 10.40
CA LYS A 222 -1.69 9.63 10.50
C LYS A 222 -2.42 9.99 9.20
N LYS A 223 -1.88 10.97 8.46
CA LYS A 223 -2.43 11.45 7.20
C LYS A 223 -1.36 12.06 6.31
N TRP A 224 -1.65 12.08 5.01
CA TRP A 224 -0.91 12.84 4.01
C TRP A 224 -1.42 14.27 3.95
N LEU A 225 -0.54 15.24 4.23
CA LEU A 225 -0.77 16.67 4.10
C LEU A 225 -0.33 17.16 2.72
N THR A 226 -1.08 18.08 2.14
CA THR A 226 -0.66 18.85 0.95
C THR A 226 0.02 20.12 1.42
N ALA A 227 1.35 20.15 1.41
CA ALA A 227 2.12 21.30 1.87
C ALA A 227 2.54 22.19 0.70
N ILE A 228 2.51 23.51 0.94
CA ILE A 228 2.64 24.51 -0.11
C ILE A 228 3.89 25.32 0.13
N LYS A 229 4.62 25.62 -0.95
CA LYS A 229 5.80 26.47 -0.88
C LYS A 229 5.44 27.83 -0.29
N ARG A 230 6.21 28.31 0.71
CA ARG A 230 5.96 29.59 1.38
C ARG A 230 6.09 30.80 0.47
N VAL A 231 7.01 30.71 -0.49
CA VAL A 231 7.19 31.72 -1.53
C VAL A 231 6.66 31.10 -2.82
N VAL A 232 5.44 31.47 -3.18
CA VAL A 232 4.67 30.84 -4.28
C VAL A 232 5.02 31.49 -5.63
N GLU A 233 5.01 32.82 -5.66
CA GLU A 233 4.99 33.64 -6.88
C GLU A 233 6.07 33.28 -7.92
N PRO A 234 7.36 33.12 -7.56
CA PRO A 234 8.40 32.84 -8.57
C PRO A 234 8.30 31.45 -9.21
N TYR A 235 7.55 30.55 -8.56
CA TYR A 235 7.44 29.15 -8.95
C TYR A 235 6.02 28.82 -9.46
N LEU A 236 5.12 29.79 -9.50
CA LEU A 236 3.76 29.60 -9.99
C LEU A 236 3.78 29.10 -11.45
N GLY A 237 3.01 28.05 -11.73
CA GLY A 237 2.98 27.40 -13.05
C GLY A 237 4.25 26.63 -13.43
N ARG A 238 5.26 26.57 -12.56
CA ARG A 238 6.51 25.83 -12.81
C ARG A 238 6.38 24.38 -12.39
N GLN A 239 7.03 23.51 -13.14
CA GLN A 239 7.15 22.10 -12.83
C GLN A 239 8.40 21.84 -11.99
N ARG A 240 8.37 20.76 -11.19
CA ARG A 240 9.47 20.44 -10.26
C ARG A 240 10.83 20.37 -10.95
N TYR A 241 10.88 19.81 -12.15
CA TYR A 241 12.11 19.65 -12.91
C TYR A 241 12.77 20.98 -13.28
N GLU A 242 11.99 22.00 -13.65
CA GLU A 242 12.52 23.34 -13.97
C GLU A 242 13.22 23.93 -12.75
N VAL A 243 12.58 23.84 -11.58
CA VAL A 243 13.11 24.37 -10.32
C VAL A 243 14.35 23.60 -9.87
N ALA A 244 14.33 22.27 -9.98
CA ALA A 244 15.49 21.44 -9.65
C ALA A 244 16.70 21.74 -10.54
N GLN A 245 16.50 22.04 -11.82
CA GLN A 245 17.60 22.40 -12.73
C GLN A 245 18.13 23.80 -12.47
N ALA A 246 17.26 24.78 -12.20
CA ALA A 246 17.70 26.11 -11.78
C ALA A 246 18.54 26.05 -10.50
N GLN A 247 18.10 25.28 -9.49
CA GLN A 247 18.87 25.08 -8.26
C GLN A 247 20.25 24.46 -8.53
N ARG A 248 20.31 23.40 -9.35
CA ARG A 248 21.58 22.75 -9.71
C ARG A 248 22.53 23.69 -10.46
N ALA A 249 22.00 24.54 -11.33
CA ALA A 249 22.79 25.53 -12.04
C ALA A 249 23.40 26.56 -11.06
N THR A 250 22.59 27.06 -10.11
CA THR A 250 23.04 27.94 -9.03
C THR A 250 24.08 27.28 -8.14
N ASP A 251 23.85 26.04 -7.70
CA ASP A 251 24.79 25.29 -6.86
C ASP A 251 26.13 25.08 -7.58
N ARG A 252 26.09 24.71 -8.87
CA ARG A 252 27.29 24.55 -9.70
C ARG A 252 28.05 25.86 -9.88
N PHE A 253 27.32 26.96 -10.11
CA PHE A 253 27.93 28.29 -10.21
C PHE A 253 28.62 28.67 -8.89
N ASN A 254 27.94 28.50 -7.76
CA ASN A 254 28.48 28.77 -6.43
C ASN A 254 29.71 27.91 -6.12
N GLN A 255 29.70 26.62 -6.48
CA GLN A 255 30.85 25.73 -6.34
C GLN A 255 32.06 26.21 -7.17
N LEU A 256 31.84 26.58 -8.44
CA LEU A 256 32.90 27.07 -9.33
C LEU A 256 33.42 28.45 -8.87
N ALA A 257 32.54 29.32 -8.37
CA ALA A 257 32.92 30.61 -7.81
C ALA A 257 33.77 30.44 -6.53
N ALA A 258 33.35 29.55 -5.63
CA ALA A 258 34.09 29.22 -4.40
C ALA A 258 35.47 28.60 -4.68
N GLN A 259 35.62 27.86 -5.78
CA GLN A 259 36.91 27.33 -6.23
C GLN A 259 37.82 28.42 -6.84
N ARG A 260 37.24 29.48 -7.43
CA ARG A 260 37.98 30.54 -8.14
C ARG A 260 38.35 31.76 -7.30
N GLY A 261 37.72 32.01 -6.15
CA GLY A 261 37.96 33.25 -5.40
C GLY A 261 37.72 33.12 -3.90
N ARG A 262 38.80 33.00 -3.12
CA ARG A 262 38.74 33.19 -1.66
C ARG A 262 39.02 34.63 -1.20
N LYS A 263 39.44 35.57 -2.07
CA LYS A 263 39.84 36.93 -1.66
C LYS A 263 39.71 38.01 -2.76
N THR A 264 38.50 38.42 -3.15
CA THR A 264 38.33 39.66 -3.96
C THR A 264 37.04 40.40 -3.64
N THR A 265 37.09 41.73 -3.60
CA THR A 265 35.93 42.62 -3.40
C THR A 265 34.90 42.52 -4.53
N GLU A 266 35.33 42.12 -5.73
CA GLU A 266 34.47 41.81 -6.88
C GLU A 266 33.61 40.55 -6.65
N HIS A 267 34.08 39.60 -5.82
CA HIS A 267 33.32 38.40 -5.42
C HIS A 267 32.14 38.76 -4.50
N ALA A 268 32.31 39.74 -3.61
CA ALA A 268 31.23 40.24 -2.75
C ALA A 268 30.17 41.01 -3.55
N ARG A 269 30.57 41.80 -4.55
CA ARG A 269 29.64 42.47 -5.47
C ARG A 269 28.87 41.47 -6.36
N ARG A 270 29.53 40.44 -6.91
CA ARG A 270 28.83 39.41 -7.71
C ARG A 270 27.88 38.53 -6.91
N LEU A 271 28.13 38.29 -5.62
CA LEU A 271 27.19 37.60 -4.73
C LEU A 271 25.92 38.43 -4.46
N VAL A 272 26.02 39.76 -4.50
CA VAL A 272 24.90 40.70 -4.34
C VAL A 272 24.20 40.97 -5.68
N GLU A 273 24.90 40.86 -6.81
CA GLU A 273 24.28 40.92 -8.15
C GLU A 273 23.60 39.60 -8.54
N SER A 274 24.04 38.45 -8.02
CA SER A 274 23.42 37.13 -8.27
C SER A 274 22.33 36.76 -7.26
N SER A 275 21.90 37.68 -6.39
CA SER A 275 20.91 37.41 -5.35
C SER A 275 19.46 37.43 -5.82
N ASP A 276 19.21 37.46 -7.13
CA ASP A 276 17.90 37.14 -7.71
C ASP A 276 17.82 35.64 -8.07
N PRO A 277 17.25 34.77 -7.20
CA PRO A 277 17.67 33.37 -7.12
C PRO A 277 17.01 32.43 -8.15
N ILE A 278 16.37 32.94 -9.20
CA ILE A 278 15.38 32.15 -9.95
C ILE A 278 15.44 32.46 -11.46
N ILE A 279 16.62 32.26 -12.06
CA ILE A 279 16.75 32.23 -13.53
C ILE A 279 16.49 30.81 -14.01
N PHE A 280 15.30 30.59 -14.59
CA PHE A 280 14.97 29.32 -15.23
C PHE A 280 15.54 29.25 -16.64
N ASP A 281 16.08 28.09 -17.01
CA ASP A 281 16.51 27.82 -18.37
C ASP A 281 15.31 27.89 -19.33
N LYS A 282 15.33 28.84 -20.28
CA LYS A 282 14.25 29.08 -21.23
C LYS A 282 13.92 27.84 -22.07
N LYS A 283 14.93 27.05 -22.45
CA LYS A 283 14.74 25.84 -23.26
C LYS A 283 14.04 24.77 -22.44
N ILE A 284 14.48 24.55 -21.19
CA ILE A 284 13.83 23.58 -20.30
C ILE A 284 12.40 24.02 -20.00
N ALA A 285 12.17 25.30 -19.72
CA ALA A 285 10.84 25.84 -19.47
C ALA A 285 9.91 25.63 -20.67
N GLN A 286 10.36 25.94 -21.89
CA GLN A 286 9.57 25.73 -23.11
C GLN A 286 9.25 24.24 -23.32
N GLN A 287 10.23 23.36 -23.14
CA GLN A 287 10.04 21.91 -23.21
C GLN A 287 9.00 21.42 -22.20
N ARG A 288 9.07 21.90 -20.95
CA ARG A 288 8.12 21.52 -19.89
C ARG A 288 6.73 22.10 -20.12
N GLN A 289 6.63 23.31 -20.66
CA GLN A 289 5.35 23.93 -21.01
C GLN A 289 4.61 23.10 -22.07
N VAL A 290 5.29 22.71 -23.15
CA VAL A 290 4.70 21.86 -24.22
C VAL A 290 4.23 20.53 -23.64
N ILE A 291 5.10 19.85 -22.90
CA ILE A 291 4.78 18.56 -22.27
C ILE A 291 3.61 18.72 -21.26
N GLY A 292 3.66 19.75 -20.43
CA GLY A 292 2.65 20.03 -19.40
C GLY A 292 1.28 20.36 -19.98
N ALA A 293 1.22 21.13 -21.06
CA ALA A 293 -0.03 21.42 -21.78
C ALA A 293 -0.64 20.13 -22.34
N TRP A 294 0.17 19.26 -22.96
CA TRP A 294 -0.29 18.00 -23.52
C TRP A 294 -0.86 17.06 -22.45
N TYR A 295 -0.12 16.81 -21.36
CA TYR A 295 -0.61 15.96 -20.28
C TYR A 295 -1.71 16.62 -19.45
N GLY A 296 -1.79 17.95 -19.45
CA GLY A 296 -2.87 18.70 -18.83
C GLY A 296 -4.19 18.48 -19.56
N ALA A 297 -4.18 18.49 -20.88
CA ALA A 297 -5.34 18.12 -21.69
C ALA A 297 -5.80 16.66 -21.46
N LEU A 298 -4.88 15.78 -21.03
CA LEU A 298 -5.17 14.41 -20.62
C LEU A 298 -5.56 14.29 -19.12
N ASN A 299 -5.73 15.39 -18.39
CA ASN A 299 -5.99 15.43 -16.94
C ASN A 299 -4.94 14.69 -16.08
N MET A 300 -3.69 14.58 -16.55
CA MET A 300 -2.62 13.88 -15.82
C MET A 300 -1.79 14.79 -14.91
N THR A 301 -1.99 16.10 -14.99
CA THR A 301 -1.19 17.12 -14.29
C THR A 301 -1.83 17.66 -13.01
N VAL A 302 -3.06 17.22 -12.70
CA VAL A 302 -3.79 17.67 -11.53
C VAL A 302 -3.07 17.20 -10.27
N ALA A 303 -2.77 18.12 -9.35
CA ALA A 303 -2.26 17.80 -8.02
C ALA A 303 -3.43 17.44 -7.09
N ARG A 304 -3.18 16.63 -6.04
CA ARG A 304 -4.16 16.43 -4.96
C ARG A 304 -4.57 17.81 -4.39
N PRO A 305 -5.86 18.04 -4.06
CA PRO A 305 -6.42 19.37 -3.97
C PRO A 305 -5.59 20.24 -3.04
N VAL A 306 -5.13 21.32 -3.62
CA VAL A 306 -4.69 22.49 -2.90
C VAL A 306 -5.98 23.17 -2.39
N PRO A 307 -6.02 23.71 -1.16
CA PRO A 307 -7.18 24.48 -0.69
C PRO A 307 -7.66 25.47 -1.76
N ARG A 308 -9.00 25.60 -1.94
CA ARG A 308 -9.63 26.40 -3.01
C ARG A 308 -9.07 27.83 -3.12
N GLU A 309 -8.61 28.39 -2.02
CA GLU A 309 -7.95 29.70 -1.94
C GLU A 309 -6.70 29.82 -2.83
N LEU A 310 -5.95 28.74 -3.03
CA LEU A 310 -4.83 28.69 -3.97
C LEU A 310 -5.25 28.29 -5.39
N VAL A 311 -6.31 27.49 -5.55
CA VAL A 311 -6.92 27.21 -6.87
C VAL A 311 -7.41 28.51 -7.52
N MET A 312 -8.01 29.40 -6.74
CA MET A 312 -8.42 30.75 -7.19
C MET A 312 -7.22 31.63 -7.59
N ALA A 313 -6.05 31.43 -6.96
CA ALA A 313 -4.80 32.09 -7.34
C ALA A 313 -4.15 31.52 -8.62
N PHE A 314 -4.52 30.30 -9.03
CA PHE A 314 -4.14 29.74 -10.34
C PHE A 314 -5.04 30.27 -11.48
N GLU A 315 -6.20 30.86 -11.19
CA GLU A 315 -7.20 31.24 -12.20
C GLU A 315 -7.43 32.76 -12.35
N THR A 316 -6.86 33.64 -11.52
CA THR A 316 -6.96 35.10 -11.75
C THR A 316 -5.71 35.89 -11.28
N PRO A 317 -5.19 36.84 -12.08
CA PRO A 317 -4.03 37.65 -11.73
C PRO A 317 -4.43 38.96 -11.02
N SER A 318 -5.07 38.93 -9.85
CA SER A 318 -5.47 40.20 -9.21
C SER A 318 -5.61 40.27 -7.69
N VAL A 319 -5.11 39.32 -6.89
CA VAL A 319 -5.28 39.42 -5.42
C VAL A 319 -3.96 39.33 -4.68
N LEU A 320 -3.07 40.29 -4.96
CA LEU A 320 -1.91 40.62 -4.13
C LEU A 320 -2.17 41.82 -3.19
N GLU A 321 -3.36 42.42 -3.21
CA GLU A 321 -3.64 43.66 -2.47
C GLU A 321 -4.55 43.53 -1.23
N GLN A 322 -5.14 42.37 -0.92
CA GLN A 322 -6.18 42.29 0.13
C GLN A 322 -5.85 41.46 1.38
N LEU A 323 -4.63 40.92 1.53
CA LEU A 323 -4.25 40.11 2.71
C LEU A 323 -3.07 40.68 3.52
N ARG A 324 -2.94 42.01 3.59
CA ARG A 324 -1.98 42.68 4.49
C ARG A 324 -2.59 43.37 5.71
N GLU A 325 -3.90 43.38 5.86
CA GLU A 325 -4.54 44.03 7.00
C GLU A 325 -5.60 43.14 7.63
N SER A 326 -5.19 42.29 8.57
CA SER A 326 -5.96 41.90 9.75
C SER A 326 -5.38 40.64 10.36
N THR A 327 -4.68 40.78 11.48
CA THR A 327 -4.96 40.10 12.76
C THR A 327 -3.72 40.15 13.66
N SER A 328 -3.64 41.23 14.43
CA SER A 328 -3.14 41.16 15.79
C SER A 328 -4.05 40.20 16.58
N CYS A 329 -3.50 39.16 17.21
CA CYS A 329 -4.11 38.59 18.41
C CYS A 329 -3.08 37.87 19.27
N GLN A 330 -3.28 38.10 20.57
CA GLN A 330 -2.33 37.93 21.65
C GLN A 330 -2.10 36.46 22.03
N THR A 331 -0.89 36.24 22.52
CA THR A 331 -0.41 34.99 23.11
C THR A 331 -1.12 34.75 24.43
N ILE A 332 -1.79 33.60 24.59
CA ILE A 332 -2.12 33.05 25.91
C ILE A 332 -1.13 31.92 26.17
N ASN A 333 -0.10 32.23 26.94
CA ASN A 333 0.78 31.24 27.55
C ASN A 333 0.11 30.67 28.80
N GLY A 334 0.12 29.35 28.95
CA GLY A 334 -0.06 28.72 30.26
C GLY A 334 -0.73 27.36 30.24
N MET A 335 0.04 26.30 29.98
CA MET A 335 -0.12 25.01 30.67
C MET A 335 1.12 24.12 30.43
N ASN A 336 1.73 23.68 31.53
CA ASN A 336 2.94 22.86 31.57
C ASN A 336 2.80 21.54 30.76
N PRO A 337 3.86 21.05 30.09
CA PRO A 337 3.86 19.76 29.42
C PRO A 337 3.95 18.62 30.46
N MET A 338 2.82 18.03 30.83
CA MET A 338 2.85 16.71 31.49
C MET A 338 3.41 15.67 30.52
N ASN A 339 4.36 14.86 31.01
CA ASN A 339 4.95 13.68 30.38
C ASN A 339 4.06 13.08 29.27
N LYS A 340 4.51 13.12 28.00
CA LYS A 340 3.86 12.37 26.92
C LYS A 340 3.98 10.87 27.23
N LEU A 341 2.93 10.27 27.76
CA LEU A 341 2.81 8.81 27.84
C LEU A 341 2.73 8.25 26.42
N ASP A 342 3.63 7.34 26.08
CA ASP A 342 3.56 6.55 24.84
C ASP A 342 2.49 5.46 25.01
N PHE A 343 1.29 5.74 24.50
CA PHE A 343 0.13 4.85 24.57
C PHE A 343 0.38 3.51 23.86
N SER A 344 1.13 3.53 22.75
CA SER A 344 1.41 2.34 21.93
C SER A 344 2.34 1.36 22.67
N ARG A 345 3.30 1.86 23.46
CA ARG A 345 4.15 1.02 24.31
C ARG A 345 3.36 0.37 25.46
N LEU A 346 2.46 1.14 26.07
CA LEU A 346 1.61 0.64 27.17
C LEU A 346 0.60 -0.42 26.71
N ALA A 347 0.12 -0.33 25.46
CA ALA A 347 -0.75 -1.33 24.85
C ALA A 347 -0.03 -2.65 24.53
N ARG A 348 1.25 -2.59 24.14
CA ARG A 348 2.08 -3.79 23.83
C ARG A 348 2.45 -4.62 25.04
N GLU A 349 2.38 -4.05 26.24
CA GLU A 349 2.72 -4.70 27.51
C GLU A 349 1.51 -5.36 28.20
N ILE A 350 0.34 -5.38 27.56
CA ILE A 350 -0.87 -5.96 28.15
C ILE A 350 -0.84 -7.49 27.96
N SER A 351 -0.73 -8.23 29.06
CA SER A 351 -0.83 -9.69 29.04
C SER A 351 -2.27 -10.19 28.89
N PRO A 352 -2.50 -11.45 28.48
CA PRO A 352 -3.83 -12.06 28.50
C PRO A 352 -4.49 -12.02 29.89
N GLU A 353 -3.69 -12.17 30.95
CA GLU A 353 -4.14 -12.07 32.35
C GLU A 353 -4.58 -10.65 32.70
N ASP A 354 -3.85 -9.63 32.23
CA ASP A 354 -4.23 -8.22 32.39
C ASP A 354 -5.56 -7.92 31.71
N ARG A 355 -5.76 -8.40 30.48
CA ARG A 355 -7.04 -8.23 29.75
C ARG A 355 -8.19 -8.87 30.52
N LEU A 356 -8.00 -10.07 31.07
CA LEU A 356 -9.01 -10.74 31.90
C LEU A 356 -9.31 -9.95 33.17
N ARG A 357 -8.28 -9.47 33.87
CA ARG A 357 -8.41 -8.62 35.07
C ARG A 357 -9.20 -7.35 34.78
N TYR A 358 -8.80 -6.61 33.75
CA TYR A 358 -9.46 -5.35 33.36
C TYR A 358 -10.89 -5.56 32.86
N SER A 359 -11.17 -6.64 32.14
CA SER A 359 -12.52 -6.94 31.64
C SER A 359 -13.57 -7.04 32.76
N ARG A 360 -13.16 -7.45 33.96
CA ARG A 360 -14.02 -7.65 35.14
C ARG A 360 -14.21 -6.37 35.98
N LEU A 361 -13.45 -5.31 35.73
CA LEU A 361 -13.56 -4.07 36.51
C LEU A 361 -14.80 -3.26 36.13
N THR A 362 -15.51 -2.81 37.17
CA THR A 362 -16.60 -1.83 37.05
C THR A 362 -16.05 -0.44 36.72
N ARG A 363 -16.92 0.47 36.27
CA ARG A 363 -16.52 1.86 35.97
C ARG A 363 -15.93 2.55 37.20
N GLU A 364 -16.53 2.38 38.36
CA GLU A 364 -16.08 2.97 39.63
C GLU A 364 -14.66 2.50 40.00
N GLN A 365 -14.40 1.20 39.84
CA GLN A 365 -13.06 0.65 40.05
C GLN A 365 -12.06 1.13 38.99
N ALA A 366 -12.50 1.29 37.74
CA ALA A 366 -11.66 1.83 36.66
C ALA A 366 -11.29 3.32 36.89
N LEU A 367 -12.19 4.11 37.51
CA LEU A 367 -11.92 5.49 37.89
C LEU A 367 -10.85 5.59 38.99
N ALA A 368 -10.77 4.60 39.88
CA ALA A 368 -9.78 4.54 40.95
C ALA A 368 -8.38 4.05 40.49
N LEU A 369 -8.24 3.56 39.25
CA LEU A 369 -6.96 3.10 38.72
C LEU A 369 -5.95 4.25 38.53
N SER A 370 -4.66 3.91 38.57
CA SER A 370 -3.61 4.87 38.21
C SER A 370 -3.73 5.28 36.73
N PRO A 371 -3.22 6.46 36.31
CA PRO A 371 -3.32 6.91 34.91
C PRO A 371 -2.78 5.91 33.88
N LYS A 372 -1.72 5.16 34.21
CA LYS A 372 -1.16 4.10 33.35
C LYS A 372 -2.09 2.90 33.23
N GLU A 373 -2.68 2.49 34.35
CA GLU A 373 -3.63 1.37 34.38
C GLU A 373 -4.96 1.75 33.71
N LYS A 374 -5.40 3.01 33.78
CA LYS A 374 -6.57 3.52 33.03
C LYS A 374 -6.41 3.36 31.52
N ILE A 375 -5.23 3.67 31.00
CA ILE A 375 -4.88 3.48 29.59
C ILE A 375 -4.95 1.99 29.24
N ARG A 376 -4.24 1.14 29.99
CA ARG A 376 -4.22 -0.31 29.75
C ARG A 376 -5.62 -0.93 29.86
N TYR A 377 -6.41 -0.49 30.83
CA TYR A 377 -7.81 -0.85 30.98
C TYR A 377 -8.60 -0.50 29.71
N PHE A 378 -8.54 0.74 29.22
CA PHE A 378 -9.29 1.14 28.05
C PHE A 378 -8.88 0.38 26.78
N PHE A 379 -7.57 0.20 26.55
CA PHE A 379 -7.07 -0.62 25.43
C PHE A 379 -7.47 -2.10 25.53
N SER A 380 -7.73 -2.61 26.74
CA SER A 380 -8.21 -3.98 26.94
C SER A 380 -9.73 -4.13 26.76
N LEU A 381 -10.49 -3.02 26.66
CA LEU A 381 -11.94 -3.09 26.55
C LEU A 381 -12.35 -3.66 25.20
N GLN A 382 -13.15 -4.71 25.25
CA GLN A 382 -13.83 -5.27 24.11
C GLN A 382 -15.34 -5.16 24.34
N VAL A 383 -16.07 -4.72 23.33
CA VAL A 383 -17.52 -4.59 23.39
C VAL A 383 -18.19 -5.44 22.32
N LYS A 384 -19.22 -6.19 22.73
CA LYS A 384 -20.05 -6.93 21.78
C LYS A 384 -20.92 -5.96 21.00
N HIS A 385 -20.85 -6.02 19.67
CA HIS A 385 -21.61 -5.17 18.75
C HIS A 385 -22.35 -6.00 17.69
N ALA A 386 -23.21 -5.37 16.90
CA ALA A 386 -24.13 -6.05 15.99
C ALA A 386 -23.41 -6.94 14.97
N LYS A 387 -22.39 -6.42 14.27
CA LYS A 387 -21.62 -7.19 13.27
C LYS A 387 -20.82 -8.34 13.90
N LEU A 388 -20.24 -8.15 15.09
CA LEU A 388 -19.59 -9.24 15.83
C LEU A 388 -20.57 -10.37 16.16
N THR A 389 -21.77 -10.01 16.60
CA THR A 389 -22.83 -10.98 16.92
C THR A 389 -23.30 -11.74 15.67
N LEU A 390 -23.27 -11.10 14.50
CA LEU A 390 -23.56 -11.75 13.23
C LEU A 390 -22.48 -12.78 12.86
N VAL A 391 -21.20 -12.39 12.99
CA VAL A 391 -20.03 -13.25 12.75
C VAL A 391 -20.04 -14.45 13.69
N GLU A 392 -20.27 -14.22 14.98
CA GLU A 392 -20.46 -15.24 16.02
C GLU A 392 -21.52 -16.27 15.60
N LYS A 393 -22.75 -15.82 15.31
CA LYS A 393 -23.85 -16.69 14.89
C LYS A 393 -23.57 -17.44 13.57
N ARG A 394 -22.69 -16.91 12.71
CA ARG A 394 -22.31 -17.56 11.45
C ARG A 394 -21.30 -18.67 11.72
N ILE A 395 -20.25 -18.39 12.49
CA ILE A 395 -19.23 -19.37 12.86
C ILE A 395 -19.83 -20.48 13.71
N GLU A 396 -20.75 -20.18 14.63
CA GLU A 396 -21.44 -21.21 15.43
C GLU A 396 -22.21 -22.21 14.57
N ARG A 397 -22.80 -21.76 13.44
CA ARG A 397 -23.44 -22.67 12.49
C ARG A 397 -22.42 -23.55 11.77
N CYS A 398 -21.27 -22.98 11.43
CA CYS A 398 -20.17 -23.70 10.78
C CYS A 398 -19.52 -24.74 11.72
N LEU A 399 -19.46 -24.48 13.02
CA LEU A 399 -18.86 -25.38 14.04
C LEU A 399 -19.81 -26.48 14.54
N GLY A 400 -21.04 -26.56 14.03
CA GLY A 400 -22.04 -27.52 14.51
C GLY A 400 -21.65 -28.99 14.24
N PRO A 401 -22.12 -29.95 15.05
CA PRO A 401 -21.74 -31.37 14.95
C PRO A 401 -22.15 -32.06 13.63
N PHE A 402 -23.02 -31.43 12.84
CA PHE A 402 -23.47 -31.90 11.52
C PHE A 402 -22.91 -31.07 10.37
N SER A 403 -21.94 -30.20 10.63
CA SER A 403 -21.33 -29.37 9.60
C SER A 403 -20.41 -30.20 8.72
N GLU A 404 -20.66 -30.19 7.41
CA GLU A 404 -19.74 -30.75 6.41
C GLU A 404 -18.55 -29.80 6.14
N GLU A 405 -18.56 -28.60 6.71
CA GLU A 405 -17.52 -27.59 6.51
C GLU A 405 -16.28 -27.93 7.33
N ARG A 406 -15.25 -28.46 6.68
CA ARG A 406 -13.95 -28.76 7.30
C ARG A 406 -13.04 -27.53 7.37
N ILE A 407 -13.25 -26.57 6.49
CA ILE A 407 -12.46 -25.34 6.39
C ILE A 407 -13.41 -24.15 6.53
N ILE A 408 -13.10 -23.22 7.42
CA ILE A 408 -13.86 -21.99 7.64
C ILE A 408 -12.92 -20.83 7.38
N ALA A 409 -13.34 -19.84 6.59
CA ALA A 409 -12.57 -18.63 6.32
C ALA A 409 -13.25 -17.42 6.96
N LEU A 410 -12.60 -16.80 7.95
CA LEU A 410 -13.01 -15.54 8.57
C LEU A 410 -12.28 -14.38 7.90
N ILE A 411 -13.02 -13.61 7.10
CA ILE A 411 -12.47 -12.60 6.20
C ILE A 411 -13.00 -11.22 6.55
N GLY A 412 -12.12 -10.24 6.67
CA GLY A 412 -12.52 -8.84 6.93
C GLY A 412 -11.32 -7.90 6.90
N PRO A 413 -11.52 -6.58 7.00
CA PRO A 413 -10.42 -5.63 6.95
C PRO A 413 -9.50 -5.75 8.17
N THR A 414 -8.25 -5.31 8.03
CA THR A 414 -7.30 -5.24 9.17
C THR A 414 -7.86 -4.29 10.23
N GLY A 415 -7.74 -4.67 11.50
CA GLY A 415 -8.32 -3.91 12.60
C GLY A 415 -9.81 -4.16 12.88
N ALA A 416 -10.51 -4.98 12.08
CA ALA A 416 -11.92 -5.36 12.35
C ALA A 416 -12.15 -6.15 13.64
N GLY A 417 -11.08 -6.57 14.34
CA GLY A 417 -11.17 -7.38 15.55
C GLY A 417 -11.28 -8.89 15.28
N LYS A 418 -10.84 -9.38 14.12
CA LYS A 418 -10.85 -10.81 13.78
C LYS A 418 -9.99 -11.65 14.74
N THR A 419 -8.75 -11.23 14.97
CA THR A 419 -7.83 -11.89 15.91
C THR A 419 -8.43 -11.88 17.32
N SER A 420 -8.92 -10.72 17.78
CA SER A 420 -9.56 -10.58 19.08
C SER A 420 -10.81 -11.47 19.21
N PHE A 421 -11.64 -11.55 18.17
CA PHE A 421 -12.78 -12.46 18.15
C PHE A 421 -12.32 -13.93 18.29
N SER A 422 -11.34 -14.37 17.53
CA SER A 422 -10.88 -15.76 17.58
C SER A 422 -10.18 -16.09 18.91
N GLU A 423 -9.30 -15.23 19.41
CA GLU A 423 -8.58 -15.46 20.67
C GLU A 423 -9.52 -15.46 21.88
N TYR A 424 -10.41 -14.47 21.98
CA TYR A 424 -11.19 -14.27 23.21
C TYR A 424 -12.55 -14.91 23.15
N PHE A 425 -13.27 -14.79 22.03
CA PHE A 425 -14.62 -15.31 21.94
C PHE A 425 -14.60 -16.83 21.70
N LEU A 426 -13.89 -17.29 20.67
CA LEU A 426 -13.78 -18.73 20.42
C LEU A 426 -12.95 -19.42 21.50
N GLY A 427 -11.85 -18.80 21.93
CA GLY A 427 -11.03 -19.31 23.02
C GLY A 427 -11.79 -19.43 24.34
N ALA A 428 -12.68 -18.50 24.70
CA ALA A 428 -13.51 -18.63 25.92
C ALA A 428 -14.62 -19.66 25.78
N LYS A 429 -15.14 -19.86 24.58
CA LYS A 429 -16.25 -20.79 24.31
C LYS A 429 -15.78 -22.24 24.20
N LEU A 430 -14.57 -22.45 23.68
CA LEU A 430 -13.93 -23.74 23.49
C LEU A 430 -12.85 -23.91 24.58
N ILE A 431 -13.30 -24.03 25.83
CA ILE A 431 -12.46 -24.37 26.98
C ILE A 431 -12.90 -25.74 27.50
N SER A 432 -11.93 -26.56 27.87
CA SER A 432 -12.15 -27.79 28.63
C SER A 432 -11.67 -27.62 30.07
N GLU A 433 -12.34 -28.26 31.02
CA GLU A 433 -11.87 -28.36 32.41
C GLU A 433 -10.67 -29.32 32.54
N ASP A 434 -10.55 -30.28 31.62
CA ASP A 434 -9.40 -31.18 31.55
C ASP A 434 -8.21 -30.51 30.87
N VAL A 435 -7.11 -30.35 31.61
CA VAL A 435 -5.83 -29.78 31.16
C VAL A 435 -5.22 -30.58 29.99
N GLY A 436 -5.56 -31.86 29.88
CA GLY A 436 -5.14 -32.71 28.77
C GLY A 436 -5.81 -32.34 27.43
N LEU A 437 -7.02 -31.79 27.48
CA LEU A 437 -7.84 -31.46 26.32
C LEU A 437 -7.66 -29.99 25.92
N ILE A 438 -7.29 -29.76 24.67
CA ILE A 438 -7.07 -28.42 24.08
C ILE A 438 -8.02 -28.31 22.87
N PRO A 439 -9.32 -28.02 23.11
CA PRO A 439 -10.34 -28.00 22.05
C PRO A 439 -10.14 -26.86 21.03
N PHE A 440 -9.39 -25.81 21.38
CA PHE A 440 -9.05 -24.71 20.49
C PHE A 440 -7.55 -24.42 20.49
N ILE A 441 -6.94 -24.45 19.31
CA ILE A 441 -5.54 -24.07 19.11
C ILE A 441 -5.51 -22.93 18.11
N MET A 442 -4.87 -21.83 18.46
CA MET A 442 -4.66 -20.70 17.56
C MET A 442 -3.18 -20.44 17.33
N VAL A 443 -2.81 -20.25 16.07
CA VAL A 443 -1.43 -20.01 15.67
C VAL A 443 -1.38 -18.84 14.71
N LYS A 444 -0.56 -17.85 15.04
CA LYS A 444 -0.20 -16.79 14.09
C LYS A 444 0.80 -17.32 13.07
N VAL A 445 0.45 -17.27 11.79
CA VAL A 445 1.36 -17.65 10.71
C VAL A 445 2.47 -16.60 10.61
N PRO A 446 3.76 -16.98 10.71
CA PRO A 446 4.84 -16.01 10.73
C PRO A 446 5.05 -15.37 9.35
N ALA A 447 5.23 -14.04 9.32
CA ALA A 447 5.73 -13.33 8.14
C ALA A 447 7.26 -13.43 8.08
N LEU A 448 7.80 -14.24 7.15
CA LEU A 448 9.24 -14.42 6.99
C LEU A 448 9.85 -13.41 5.98
N GLY A 449 9.55 -12.12 6.11
CA GLY A 449 10.15 -11.06 5.28
C GLY A 449 10.13 -11.40 3.77
N PRO A 450 11.25 -11.23 3.03
CA PRO A 450 11.34 -11.55 1.59
C PRO A 450 11.43 -13.06 1.28
N ARG A 451 11.40 -13.95 2.28
CA ARG A 451 11.47 -15.41 2.08
C ARG A 451 10.09 -16.03 2.23
N ALA A 452 9.81 -17.00 1.36
CA ALA A 452 8.63 -17.85 1.47
C ALA A 452 8.51 -18.47 2.87
N VAL A 453 7.29 -18.48 3.43
CA VAL A 453 7.01 -19.15 4.71
C VAL A 453 7.31 -20.64 4.60
N SER A 454 8.12 -21.18 5.50
CA SER A 454 8.36 -22.62 5.52
C SER A 454 7.22 -23.35 6.23
N TRP A 455 6.58 -24.30 5.56
CA TRP A 455 5.62 -25.23 6.18
C TRP A 455 6.18 -25.92 7.43
N SER A 456 7.49 -26.18 7.47
CA SER A 456 8.14 -26.74 8.66
C SER A 456 8.08 -25.79 9.87
N GLY A 457 8.12 -24.48 9.63
CA GLY A 457 7.95 -23.46 10.68
C GLY A 457 6.52 -23.40 11.18
N VAL A 458 5.55 -23.44 10.26
CA VAL A 458 4.11 -23.46 10.60
C VAL A 458 3.77 -24.68 11.44
N TYR A 459 4.21 -25.88 11.01
CA TYR A 459 3.98 -27.12 11.75
C TYR A 459 4.60 -27.09 13.15
N ARG A 460 5.81 -26.52 13.29
CA ARG A 460 6.42 -26.35 14.60
C ARG A 460 5.65 -25.37 15.48
N SER A 461 5.10 -24.29 14.92
CA SER A 461 4.26 -23.35 15.67
C SER A 461 2.97 -24.00 16.15
N ILE A 462 2.34 -24.85 15.32
CA ILE A 462 1.15 -25.65 15.71
C ILE A 462 1.49 -26.61 16.86
N LEU A 463 2.57 -27.38 16.72
CA LEU A 463 3.01 -28.30 17.78
C LEU A 463 3.35 -27.58 19.08
N LYS A 464 3.98 -26.40 19.02
CA LYS A 464 4.26 -25.57 20.20
C LYS A 464 2.97 -25.07 20.86
N ALA A 465 2.00 -24.62 20.08
CA ALA A 465 0.71 -24.14 20.58
C ALA A 465 -0.13 -25.27 21.20
N GLY A 466 -0.03 -26.49 20.66
CA GLY A 466 -0.64 -27.69 21.25
C GLY A 466 0.13 -28.30 22.43
N HIS A 467 1.15 -27.61 22.94
CA HIS A 467 2.02 -28.08 24.03
C HIS A 467 2.61 -29.49 23.78
N GLU A 468 3.04 -29.75 22.54
CA GLU A 468 3.63 -31.04 22.19
C GLU A 468 5.08 -31.15 22.70
N PRO A 469 5.43 -32.20 23.48
CA PRO A 469 6.79 -32.38 23.96
C PRO A 469 7.75 -32.87 22.87
N LEU A 470 9.05 -32.59 23.08
CA LEU A 470 10.16 -33.16 22.31
C LEU A 470 10.05 -33.01 20.78
N ILE A 471 9.50 -31.89 20.29
CA ILE A 471 9.28 -31.60 18.85
C ILE A 471 10.53 -31.89 18.00
N GLU A 472 11.72 -31.49 18.48
CA GLU A 472 12.99 -31.67 17.75
C GLU A 472 13.49 -33.12 17.69
N LYS A 473 12.96 -34.00 18.55
CA LYS A 473 13.37 -35.41 18.62
C LYS A 473 12.34 -36.35 17.99
N LYS A 474 11.23 -35.83 17.45
CA LYS A 474 10.20 -36.65 16.81
C LYS A 474 10.76 -37.36 15.56
N ARG A 475 10.49 -38.67 15.47
CA ARG A 475 10.88 -39.53 14.34
C ARG A 475 9.62 -40.08 13.69
N ALA A 476 9.63 -40.20 12.37
CA ALA A 476 8.58 -40.91 11.66
C ALA A 476 8.66 -42.40 12.01
N SER A 477 7.55 -42.93 12.53
CA SER A 477 7.34 -44.37 12.72
C SER A 477 6.14 -44.80 11.90
N PHE A 478 6.26 -45.91 11.18
CA PHE A 478 5.16 -46.51 10.44
C PHE A 478 5.09 -47.99 10.79
N VAL A 479 3.86 -48.54 10.78
CA VAL A 479 3.64 -49.96 10.99
C VAL A 479 3.63 -50.65 9.64
N LYS A 480 4.58 -51.55 9.41
CA LYS A 480 4.62 -52.42 8.23
C LYS A 480 4.66 -53.86 8.71
N ASP A 481 3.74 -54.69 8.22
CA ASP A 481 3.60 -56.10 8.58
C ASP A 481 3.46 -56.33 10.11
N GLY A 482 2.66 -55.50 10.79
CA GLY A 482 2.42 -55.59 12.23
C GLY A 482 3.62 -55.21 13.11
N ARG A 483 4.72 -54.73 12.54
CA ARG A 483 5.92 -54.29 13.26
C ARG A 483 6.14 -52.78 13.10
N LEU A 484 6.44 -52.12 14.22
CA LEU A 484 6.77 -50.70 14.25
C LEU A 484 8.18 -50.51 13.66
N GLN A 485 8.28 -49.86 12.51
CA GLN A 485 9.55 -49.50 11.89
C GLN A 485 9.80 -48.00 12.02
N THR A 486 11.03 -47.62 12.34
CA THR A 486 11.45 -46.22 12.48
C THR A 486 12.39 -45.84 11.33
N VAL A 487 12.19 -44.68 10.72
CA VAL A 487 13.10 -44.16 9.67
C VAL A 487 14.46 -43.83 10.29
N GLN A 488 15.57 -44.27 9.66
CA GLN A 488 16.94 -43.94 10.12
C GLN A 488 17.21 -42.42 10.08
N ALA A 489 18.03 -41.97 11.03
CA ALA A 489 18.22 -40.56 11.37
C ALA A 489 18.90 -39.75 10.26
N SER A 490 18.13 -38.88 9.59
CA SER A 490 18.66 -37.61 9.10
C SER A 490 18.42 -36.55 10.18
N SER A 491 19.36 -35.62 10.36
CA SER A 491 19.46 -34.71 11.51
C SER A 491 18.34 -33.65 11.64
N LYS A 492 17.27 -33.74 10.84
CA LYS A 492 16.10 -32.86 10.90
C LYS A 492 14.82 -33.68 10.74
N ALA A 493 13.84 -33.45 11.62
CA ALA A 493 12.49 -33.99 11.47
C ALA A 493 11.96 -33.67 10.05
N SER A 494 11.61 -34.72 9.30
CA SER A 494 11.05 -34.58 7.95
C SER A 494 9.66 -33.92 8.02
N LEU A 495 9.23 -33.20 6.98
CA LEU A 495 7.89 -32.60 6.92
C LEU A 495 6.77 -33.61 7.21
N LEU A 496 6.95 -34.85 6.76
CA LEU A 496 6.02 -35.96 7.03
C LEU A 496 5.94 -36.30 8.52
N SER A 497 7.08 -36.37 9.22
CA SER A 497 7.11 -36.66 10.66
C SER A 497 6.42 -35.57 11.51
N LEU A 498 6.58 -34.30 11.12
CA LEU A 498 5.91 -33.18 11.78
C LEU A 498 4.40 -33.21 11.54
N ARG A 499 3.97 -33.60 10.33
CA ARG A 499 2.56 -33.74 9.99
C ARG A 499 1.89 -34.84 10.81
N THR A 500 2.44 -36.05 10.83
CA THR A 500 1.90 -37.15 11.66
C THR A 500 1.86 -36.79 13.15
N ALA A 501 2.86 -36.03 13.60
CA ALA A 501 2.87 -35.53 14.97
C ALA A 501 1.74 -34.54 15.28
N ILE A 502 1.36 -33.70 14.31
CA ILE A 502 0.22 -32.78 14.44
C ILE A 502 -1.08 -33.57 14.47
N GLU A 503 -1.27 -34.51 13.54
CA GLU A 503 -2.47 -35.35 13.46
C GLU A 503 -2.72 -36.07 14.80
N ASN A 504 -1.69 -36.76 15.32
CA ASN A 504 -1.77 -37.42 16.63
C ASN A 504 -2.02 -36.43 17.78
N MET A 505 -1.41 -35.24 17.74
CA MET A 505 -1.60 -34.24 18.79
C MET A 505 -3.03 -33.72 18.79
N LEU A 506 -3.57 -33.34 17.63
CA LEU A 506 -4.94 -32.82 17.50
C LEU A 506 -5.98 -33.84 17.96
N GLU A 507 -5.77 -35.12 17.64
CA GLU A 507 -6.65 -36.21 18.08
C GLU A 507 -6.58 -36.43 19.60
N ASN A 508 -5.38 -36.61 20.16
CA ASN A 508 -5.21 -36.89 21.59
C ASN A 508 -5.58 -35.69 22.49
N ARG A 509 -5.47 -34.46 21.97
CA ARG A 509 -5.90 -33.25 22.67
C ARG A 509 -7.38 -32.97 22.51
N GLY A 510 -8.13 -33.76 21.74
CA GLY A 510 -9.54 -33.50 21.44
C GLY A 510 -9.74 -32.12 20.82
N THR A 511 -8.81 -31.66 19.97
CA THR A 511 -8.92 -30.36 19.31
C THR A 511 -10.11 -30.37 18.36
N VAL A 512 -11.04 -29.43 18.55
CA VAL A 512 -12.23 -29.27 17.70
C VAL A 512 -11.96 -28.23 16.61
N LEU A 513 -11.19 -27.20 16.94
CA LEU A 513 -10.90 -26.08 16.03
C LEU A 513 -9.42 -25.68 16.07
N LEU A 514 -8.79 -25.68 14.90
CA LEU A 514 -7.44 -25.14 14.68
C LEU A 514 -7.54 -23.82 13.90
N ALA A 515 -7.19 -22.70 14.51
CA ALA A 515 -7.19 -21.38 13.88
C ALA A 515 -5.78 -20.97 13.42
N LEU A 516 -5.67 -20.56 12.16
CA LEU A 516 -4.47 -19.98 11.57
C LEU A 516 -4.72 -18.49 11.32
N ASP A 517 -4.11 -17.64 12.15
CA ASP A 517 -4.17 -16.19 12.02
C ASP A 517 -3.14 -15.67 11.02
N GLU A 518 -3.48 -14.61 10.30
CA GLU A 518 -2.72 -14.12 9.15
C GLU A 518 -2.46 -15.23 8.11
N ALA A 519 -3.48 -16.05 7.85
CA ALA A 519 -3.40 -17.21 6.94
C ALA A 519 -2.92 -16.84 5.53
N LEU A 520 -3.07 -15.57 5.13
CA LEU A 520 -2.49 -15.02 3.89
C LEU A 520 -0.98 -15.27 3.78
N HIS A 521 -0.24 -15.32 4.90
CA HIS A 521 1.18 -15.61 4.89
C HIS A 521 1.51 -17.04 4.43
N LEU A 522 0.62 -18.01 4.61
CA LEU A 522 0.78 -19.35 4.03
C LEU A 522 0.82 -19.27 2.51
N LEU A 523 0.01 -18.40 1.94
CA LEU A 523 -0.18 -18.29 0.49
C LEU A 523 0.98 -17.53 -0.17
N ARG A 524 1.78 -16.80 0.60
CA ARG A 524 3.04 -16.18 0.15
C ARG A 524 4.24 -17.15 0.13
N SER A 525 4.04 -18.42 0.50
CA SER A 525 5.12 -19.43 0.56
C SER A 525 5.45 -20.12 -0.77
N GLY A 526 4.61 -19.97 -1.79
CA GLY A 526 4.79 -20.69 -3.05
C GLY A 526 3.59 -20.51 -3.96
N ASP A 527 3.38 -21.47 -4.87
CA ASP A 527 2.18 -21.50 -5.70
C ASP A 527 0.93 -21.65 -4.82
N PRO A 528 -0.03 -20.70 -4.86
CA PRO A 528 -1.24 -20.76 -4.03
C PRO A 528 -2.05 -22.05 -4.20
N VAL A 529 -1.99 -22.68 -5.38
CA VAL A 529 -2.63 -23.98 -5.66
C VAL A 529 -2.03 -25.07 -4.75
N VAL A 530 -0.70 -25.16 -4.72
CA VAL A 530 0.04 -26.15 -3.93
C VAL A 530 -0.13 -25.90 -2.42
N VAL A 531 -0.18 -24.63 -2.02
CA VAL A 531 -0.45 -24.25 -0.63
C VAL A 531 -1.86 -24.67 -0.24
N MET A 532 -2.87 -24.42 -1.08
CA MET A 532 -4.26 -24.81 -0.80
C MET A 532 -4.45 -26.32 -0.82
N ASP A 533 -3.74 -27.07 -1.67
CA ASP A 533 -3.69 -28.53 -1.59
C ASP A 533 -3.11 -29.01 -0.25
N SER A 534 -2.09 -28.31 0.26
CA SER A 534 -1.50 -28.64 1.56
C SER A 534 -2.44 -28.30 2.72
N VAL A 535 -3.12 -27.15 2.66
CA VAL A 535 -4.16 -26.75 3.63
C VAL A 535 -5.32 -27.74 3.62
N LYS A 536 -5.79 -28.14 2.44
CA LYS A 536 -6.84 -29.15 2.28
C LYS A 536 -6.40 -30.49 2.82
N SER A 537 -5.20 -30.95 2.45
CA SER A 537 -4.65 -32.21 2.94
C SER A 537 -4.53 -32.22 4.47
N MET A 538 -4.19 -31.09 5.08
CA MET A 538 -4.17 -30.93 6.54
C MET A 538 -5.57 -30.94 7.15
N ALA A 539 -6.56 -30.26 6.54
CA ALA A 539 -7.96 -30.28 7.02
C ALA A 539 -8.64 -31.66 6.85
N ASP A 540 -8.27 -32.42 5.83
CA ASP A 540 -8.77 -33.78 5.61
C ASP A 540 -8.17 -34.77 6.63
N ALA A 541 -6.89 -34.58 6.98
CA ALA A 541 -6.18 -35.45 7.92
C ALA A 541 -6.35 -35.06 9.39
N ALA A 542 -6.68 -33.79 9.67
CA ALA A 542 -7.01 -33.35 11.00
C ALA A 542 -8.36 -33.92 11.44
N SER A 543 -8.45 -34.33 12.71
CA SER A 543 -9.71 -34.64 13.39
C SER A 543 -10.56 -33.40 13.68
N CYS A 544 -10.05 -32.20 13.37
CA CYS A 544 -10.61 -30.91 13.74
C CYS A 544 -11.00 -30.07 12.51
N GLN A 545 -11.84 -29.05 12.72
CA GLN A 545 -12.10 -28.03 11.71
C GLN A 545 -10.94 -27.02 11.66
N LEU A 546 -10.70 -26.45 10.48
CA LEU A 546 -9.65 -25.47 10.25
C LEU A 546 -10.25 -24.07 10.04
N LEU A 547 -9.90 -23.10 10.87
CA LEU A 547 -10.29 -21.69 10.73
C LEU A 547 -9.13 -20.88 10.15
N LEU A 548 -9.29 -20.35 8.94
CA LEU A 548 -8.35 -19.44 8.29
C LEU A 548 -8.80 -18.00 8.53
N ILE A 549 -7.95 -17.18 9.15
CA ILE A 549 -8.26 -15.78 9.45
C ILE A 549 -7.38 -14.89 8.59
N GLY A 550 -7.97 -13.90 7.91
CA GLY A 550 -7.21 -13.04 7.00
C GLY A 550 -7.95 -11.79 6.52
N SER A 551 -7.23 -10.97 5.76
CA SER A 551 -7.79 -9.87 4.96
C SER A 551 -8.66 -10.39 3.82
N TYR A 552 -9.32 -9.48 3.10
CA TYR A 552 -10.07 -9.81 1.88
C TYR A 552 -9.21 -10.51 0.81
N ASP A 553 -7.88 -10.41 0.85
CA ASP A 553 -6.98 -11.14 -0.06
C ASP A 553 -7.09 -12.67 0.09
N LEU A 554 -7.50 -13.15 1.28
CA LEU A 554 -7.77 -14.57 1.51
C LEU A 554 -9.00 -15.05 0.71
N LEU A 555 -9.93 -14.14 0.36
CA LEU A 555 -11.17 -14.46 -0.33
C LEU A 555 -10.92 -14.96 -1.75
N GLU A 556 -10.10 -14.23 -2.51
CA GLU A 556 -9.75 -14.62 -3.88
C GLU A 556 -9.19 -16.05 -3.90
N LEU A 557 -8.43 -16.42 -2.87
CA LEU A 557 -7.74 -17.71 -2.81
C LEU A 557 -8.68 -18.85 -2.41
N VAL A 558 -9.58 -18.61 -1.45
CA VAL A 558 -10.60 -19.59 -1.04
C VAL A 558 -11.62 -19.81 -2.16
N THR A 559 -11.98 -18.75 -2.91
CA THR A 559 -12.95 -18.81 -4.02
C THR A 559 -12.37 -19.40 -5.31
N SER A 560 -11.08 -19.14 -5.62
CA SER A 560 -10.41 -19.71 -6.79
C SER A 560 -10.22 -21.23 -6.72
N TYR A 561 -10.23 -21.80 -5.50
CA TYR A 561 -10.12 -23.25 -5.30
C TYR A 561 -11.51 -23.89 -5.17
N GLY A 562 -12.13 -24.22 -6.30
CA GLY A 562 -13.51 -24.74 -6.37
C GLY A 562 -13.81 -26.00 -5.53
N GLN A 563 -12.78 -26.73 -5.06
CA GLN A 563 -12.94 -27.85 -4.12
C GLN A 563 -13.09 -27.43 -2.65
N VAL A 564 -12.52 -26.29 -2.26
CA VAL A 564 -12.67 -25.72 -0.91
C VAL A 564 -14.01 -25.01 -0.79
N VAL A 565 -14.50 -24.37 -1.86
CA VAL A 565 -15.81 -23.69 -1.91
C VAL A 565 -17.01 -24.62 -1.63
N ARG A 566 -16.92 -25.91 -1.96
CA ARG A 566 -18.01 -26.88 -1.71
C ARG A 566 -18.07 -27.40 -0.26
N ARG A 567 -16.99 -27.24 0.51
CA ARG A 567 -16.85 -27.72 1.91
C ARG A 567 -16.35 -26.61 2.84
N GLY A 568 -16.53 -25.36 2.41
CA GLY A 568 -15.87 -24.19 2.96
C GLY A 568 -16.88 -23.19 3.51
N GLY A 569 -16.87 -22.97 4.82
CA GLY A 569 -17.69 -21.95 5.46
C GLY A 569 -17.06 -20.57 5.30
N LEU A 570 -17.66 -19.69 4.49
CA LEU A 570 -17.17 -18.32 4.34
C LEU A 570 -17.91 -17.36 5.28
N VAL A 571 -17.17 -16.68 6.14
CA VAL A 571 -17.71 -15.71 7.11
C VAL A 571 -17.06 -14.35 6.92
N TYR A 572 -17.87 -13.38 6.52
CA TYR A 572 -17.44 -11.99 6.38
C TYR A 572 -17.59 -11.23 7.70
N PHE A 573 -16.51 -10.58 8.10
CA PHE A 573 -16.49 -9.58 9.15
C PHE A 573 -16.41 -8.19 8.50
N ASP A 574 -17.57 -7.66 8.12
CA ASP A 574 -17.67 -6.38 7.43
C ASP A 574 -17.49 -5.17 8.34
N ARG A 575 -16.92 -4.10 7.77
CA ARG A 575 -16.90 -2.76 8.37
C ARG A 575 -18.29 -2.11 8.36
N TYR A 576 -18.58 -1.26 9.34
CA TYR A 576 -19.73 -0.36 9.30
C TYR A 576 -19.59 0.64 8.14
N ARG A 577 -20.69 1.03 7.49
CA ARG A 577 -20.68 1.99 6.38
C ARG A 577 -21.65 3.12 6.66
N SER A 578 -21.22 4.36 6.49
CA SER A 578 -22.11 5.54 6.59
C SER A 578 -23.06 5.65 5.39
N LYS A 579 -22.66 5.12 4.23
CA LYS A 579 -23.44 5.12 2.99
C LYS A 579 -23.44 3.75 2.31
N VAL A 580 -24.55 3.40 1.67
CA VAL A 580 -24.77 2.20 0.86
C VAL A 580 -25.38 2.58 -0.48
N MET A 581 -25.08 1.83 -1.53
CA MET A 581 -25.66 2.09 -2.85
C MET A 581 -27.10 1.57 -2.88
N ASN A 582 -28.04 2.38 -3.38
CA ASN A 582 -29.39 1.91 -3.68
C ASN A 582 -29.42 1.10 -5.00
N GLU A 583 -30.58 0.54 -5.35
CA GLU A 583 -30.78 -0.24 -6.59
C GLU A 583 -30.49 0.56 -7.86
N LYS A 584 -30.47 1.90 -7.78
CA LYS A 584 -30.16 2.82 -8.87
C LYS A 584 -28.67 3.22 -8.93
N GLY A 585 -27.84 2.68 -8.02
CA GLY A 585 -26.41 2.98 -7.95
C GLY A 585 -26.06 4.32 -7.29
N GLU A 586 -27.00 4.93 -6.55
CA GLU A 586 -26.79 6.19 -5.84
C GLU A 586 -26.41 5.92 -4.37
N PRO A 587 -25.47 6.68 -3.78
CA PRO A 587 -25.09 6.52 -2.39
C PRO A 587 -26.16 7.09 -1.44
N VAL A 588 -26.88 6.20 -0.76
CA VAL A 588 -27.89 6.53 0.26
C VAL A 588 -27.31 6.30 1.66
N ARG A 589 -27.78 7.08 2.65
CA ARG A 589 -27.35 6.97 4.05
C ARG A 589 -27.75 5.61 4.65
N ASN A 590 -26.82 4.93 5.31
CA ASN A 590 -27.09 3.66 5.97
C ASN A 590 -27.39 3.88 7.46
N GLU A 591 -28.65 4.20 7.77
CA GLU A 591 -29.08 4.53 9.14
C GLU A 591 -28.83 3.38 10.13
N LYS A 592 -28.99 2.13 9.68
CA LYS A 592 -28.78 0.95 10.51
C LYS A 592 -27.33 0.81 10.97
N ASP A 593 -26.37 0.91 10.05
CA ASP A 593 -24.95 0.80 10.41
C ASP A 593 -24.50 1.98 11.28
N ILE A 594 -25.01 3.19 11.01
CA ILE A 594 -24.72 4.38 11.83
C ILE A 594 -25.21 4.18 13.26
N GLU A 595 -26.42 3.64 13.43
CA GLU A 595 -27.01 3.42 14.75
C GLU A 595 -26.33 2.27 15.50
N ASP A 596 -26.09 1.14 14.83
CA ASP A 596 -25.40 -0.01 15.42
C ASP A 596 -23.95 0.35 15.84
N PHE A 597 -23.27 1.19 15.04
CA PHE A 597 -21.95 1.73 15.38
C PHE A 597 -22.03 2.69 16.57
N GLY A 598 -23.03 3.57 16.60
CA GLY A 598 -23.32 4.43 17.74
C GLY A 598 -23.57 3.66 19.04
N ALA A 599 -24.36 2.60 18.99
CA ALA A 599 -24.64 1.75 20.15
C ALA A 599 -23.36 1.09 20.72
N ALA A 600 -22.41 0.72 19.86
CA ALA A 600 -21.11 0.21 20.29
C ALA A 600 -20.24 1.31 20.93
N ILE A 601 -20.24 2.53 20.38
CA ILE A 601 -19.58 3.69 21.00
C ILE A 601 -20.17 3.97 22.40
N GLN A 602 -21.49 3.94 22.55
CA GLN A 602 -22.12 4.14 23.87
C GLN A 602 -21.68 3.08 24.89
N LYS A 603 -21.51 1.82 24.47
CA LYS A 603 -21.00 0.76 25.36
C LYS A 603 -19.57 1.06 25.82
N LEU A 604 -18.70 1.55 24.93
CA LEU A 604 -17.35 1.99 25.29
C LEU A 604 -17.38 3.22 26.21
N GLN A 605 -18.25 4.19 25.94
CA GLN A 605 -18.43 5.38 26.78
C GLN A 605 -18.86 5.06 28.21
N ARG A 606 -19.74 4.08 28.40
CA ARG A 606 -20.17 3.63 29.74
C ARG A 606 -19.01 3.05 30.56
N ARG A 607 -17.97 2.57 29.89
CA ARG A 607 -16.74 2.04 30.51
C ARG A 607 -15.57 3.00 30.37
N TRP A 608 -15.82 4.29 30.12
CA TRP A 608 -14.76 5.28 30.00
C TRP A 608 -14.02 5.46 31.35
N PRO A 609 -12.68 5.39 31.39
CA PRO A 609 -11.90 5.40 32.64
C PRO A 609 -11.71 6.81 33.27
N CYS A 610 -12.39 7.83 32.74
CA CYS A 610 -12.35 9.21 33.24
C CYS A 610 -13.76 9.70 33.63
N GLU A 611 -13.81 10.63 34.58
CA GLU A 611 -15.07 11.23 35.06
C GLU A 611 -15.77 12.00 33.93
N SER A 612 -15.02 12.80 33.17
CA SER A 612 -15.49 13.53 32.01
C SER A 612 -15.16 12.79 30.71
N HIS A 613 -16.14 12.69 29.80
CA HIS A 613 -15.92 12.28 28.42
C HIS A 613 -16.79 13.10 27.47
N PRO A 614 -16.31 13.39 26.24
CA PRO A 614 -17.15 13.94 25.19
C PRO A 614 -18.36 13.06 24.87
N ASN A 615 -19.40 13.65 24.28
CA ASN A 615 -20.54 12.89 23.75
C ASN A 615 -20.16 12.26 22.38
N PHE A 616 -19.38 11.18 22.43
CA PHE A 616 -18.95 10.44 21.24
C PHE A 616 -20.11 9.85 20.43
N TYR A 617 -21.25 9.55 21.06
CA TYR A 617 -22.44 9.12 20.32
C TYR A 617 -23.02 10.23 19.43
N ALA A 618 -22.97 11.49 19.86
CA ALA A 618 -23.34 12.62 19.00
C ALA A 618 -22.37 12.75 17.81
N ALA A 619 -21.09 12.44 18.03
CA ALA A 619 -20.05 12.42 16.98
C ALA A 619 -19.97 11.09 16.20
N ARG A 620 -20.93 10.17 16.35
CA ARG A 620 -20.82 8.79 15.84
C ARG A 620 -20.59 8.70 14.33
N GLU A 621 -21.16 9.60 13.53
CA GLU A 621 -20.96 9.61 12.08
C GLU A 621 -19.56 10.05 11.70
N ILE A 622 -19.06 11.11 12.35
CA ILE A 622 -17.70 11.59 12.14
C ILE A 622 -16.70 10.49 12.56
N LEU A 623 -16.96 9.83 13.68
CA LEU A 623 -16.15 8.70 14.14
C LEU A 623 -16.26 7.51 13.20
N LEU A 624 -17.43 7.23 12.64
CA LEU A 624 -17.64 6.15 11.68
C LEU A 624 -16.81 6.40 10.41
N ASP A 625 -16.84 7.62 9.88
CA ASP A 625 -16.06 7.99 8.70
C ASP A 625 -14.55 8.02 9.01
N ALA A 626 -14.14 8.56 10.16
CA ALA A 626 -12.74 8.66 10.57
C ALA A 626 -12.10 7.28 10.84
N THR A 627 -12.87 6.33 11.37
CA THR A 627 -12.42 4.97 11.66
C THR A 627 -12.63 4.00 10.50
N LEU A 628 -13.16 4.49 9.36
CA LEU A 628 -13.58 3.68 8.22
C LEU A 628 -14.59 2.59 8.62
N GLY A 629 -15.35 2.81 9.70
CA GLY A 629 -16.31 1.88 10.27
C GLY A 629 -15.71 0.64 10.91
N ILE A 630 -14.49 0.76 11.42
CA ILE A 630 -13.74 -0.30 12.08
C ILE A 630 -13.43 0.13 13.51
N PHE A 631 -13.66 -0.73 14.50
CA PHE A 631 -13.22 -0.49 15.87
C PHE A 631 -11.73 -0.83 16.01
N VAL A 632 -10.85 -0.02 15.42
CA VAL A 632 -9.40 -0.23 15.47
C VAL A 632 -8.81 0.31 16.78
N GLU A 633 -7.91 -0.48 17.37
CA GLU A 633 -6.87 -0.02 18.31
C GLU A 633 -5.88 0.90 17.57
N GLU A 634 -6.04 2.22 17.64
CA GLU A 634 -4.97 3.18 17.28
C GLU A 634 -4.24 3.72 18.52
#